data_AF-A0A7C1EPP1-F1
#
_entry.id   AF-A0A7C1EPP1-F1
#
_cell.length_a   1.000
_cell.length_b   1.000
_cell.length_c   1.000
_cell.angle_alpha   90.00
_cell.angle_beta   90.00
_cell.angle_gamma   90.00
#
_symmetry.space_group_name_H-M   'P 1'
#
loop_
_entity.id
_entity.type
_entity.pdbx_description
1 polymer ?
#
loop_
_entity_poly.entity_id
_entity_poly.type
_entity_poly.pdbx_seq_one_letter_code
_entity_poly.pdbx_strand_id
1 'polypeptide(L)'
;MNISVASKSNRLIFTVWLLANTLGFGLVGAGFHNFPLAFTFPPIISQLGGFRLEAAIVGFFFGFIPSLLVGFLQRLILRREWPLSRWWIVSVSVGVGLQHFLADGFENARDLSLAVLLSGLLVGVIQWRLLRPHLPSSAGWIVASGLGWSVGWLIGIAILHNTGLLYRPWVPGLDGQTHGILGLAAGLAYSLSTGLFWMWTLRRQLKA
;
A
#
# COMPACT_ATOMS: atom_id res chain seq x y z
N MET A 1 26.02 4.44 -21.80
CA MET A 1 26.07 3.57 -20.61
C MET A 1 26.11 2.12 -21.08
N ASN A 2 26.99 1.26 -20.56
CA ASN A 2 27.09 -0.14 -20.98
C ASN A 2 25.82 -0.93 -20.57
N ILE A 3 25.18 -1.63 -21.51
CA ILE A 3 23.91 -2.36 -21.31
C ILE A 3 24.02 -3.34 -20.13
N SER A 4 25.18 -3.96 -19.93
CA SER A 4 25.43 -4.89 -18.82
C SER A 4 25.34 -4.19 -17.45
N VAL A 5 25.90 -2.98 -17.33
CA VAL A 5 25.88 -2.16 -16.10
C VAL A 5 24.46 -1.70 -15.77
N ALA A 6 23.72 -1.24 -16.78
CA ALA A 6 22.31 -0.86 -16.62
C ALA A 6 21.44 -2.04 -16.13
N SER A 7 21.67 -3.25 -16.67
CA SER A 7 20.91 -4.44 -16.27
C SER A 7 21.15 -4.86 -14.80
N LYS A 8 22.39 -4.77 -14.31
CA LYS A 8 22.74 -5.09 -12.93
C LYS A 8 22.11 -4.09 -11.96
N SER A 9 22.18 -2.80 -12.29
CA SER A 9 21.55 -1.74 -11.51
C SER A 9 20.03 -1.95 -11.38
N ASN A 10 19.35 -2.29 -12.48
CA ASN A 10 17.90 -2.51 -12.47
C ASN A 10 17.47 -3.68 -11.57
N ARG A 11 18.24 -4.77 -11.54
CA ARG A 11 17.96 -5.91 -10.65
C ARG A 11 18.11 -5.52 -9.18
N LEU A 12 19.16 -4.79 -8.84
CA LEU A 12 19.36 -4.31 -7.47
C LEU A 12 18.23 -3.38 -7.03
N ILE A 13 17.85 -2.41 -7.88
CA ILE A 13 16.73 -1.49 -7.61
C ILE A 13 15.44 -2.28 -7.37
N PHE A 14 15.14 -3.27 -8.21
CA PHE A 14 13.97 -4.13 -8.06
C PHE A 14 14.01 -4.92 -6.73
N THR A 15 15.13 -5.54 -6.39
CA THR A 15 15.27 -6.29 -5.13
C THR A 15 15.07 -5.38 -3.92
N VAL A 16 15.69 -4.19 -3.91
CA VAL A 16 15.53 -3.25 -2.80
C VAL A 16 14.10 -2.70 -2.76
N TRP A 17 13.44 -2.47 -3.90
CA TRP A 17 12.03 -2.10 -3.99
C TRP A 17 11.13 -3.15 -3.35
N LEU A 18 11.36 -4.42 -3.68
CA LEU A 18 10.62 -5.56 -3.14
C LEU A 18 10.77 -5.64 -1.62
N LEU A 19 12.00 -5.58 -1.12
CA LEU A 19 12.27 -5.65 0.32
C LEU A 19 11.68 -4.45 1.09
N ALA A 20 11.89 -3.23 0.58
CA ALA A 20 11.40 -2.01 1.21
C ALA A 20 9.88 -2.00 1.36
N ASN A 21 9.15 -2.43 0.33
CA ASN A 21 7.70 -2.52 0.37
C ASN A 21 7.21 -3.65 1.27
N THR A 22 7.74 -4.87 1.09
CA THR A 22 7.31 -6.04 1.85
C THR A 22 7.51 -5.83 3.34
N LEU A 23 8.72 -5.42 3.74
CA LEU A 23 9.04 -5.15 5.14
C LEU A 23 8.34 -3.89 5.64
N GLY A 24 8.25 -2.83 4.82
CA GLY A 24 7.58 -1.59 5.20
C GLY A 24 6.11 -1.82 5.55
N PHE A 25 5.35 -2.47 4.67
CA PHE A 25 3.95 -2.79 4.92
C PHE A 25 3.79 -3.83 6.04
N GLY A 26 4.67 -4.84 6.12
CA GLY A 26 4.66 -5.81 7.21
C GLY A 26 4.88 -5.18 8.59
N LEU A 27 5.88 -4.30 8.72
CA LEU A 27 6.16 -3.56 9.95
C LEU A 27 5.05 -2.58 10.29
N VAL A 28 4.49 -1.88 9.30
CA VAL A 28 3.35 -0.99 9.52
C VAL A 28 2.13 -1.76 10.01
N GLY A 29 1.80 -2.87 9.35
CA GLY A 29 0.71 -3.75 9.78
C GLY A 29 0.92 -4.25 11.19
N ALA A 30 2.11 -4.76 11.50
CA ALA A 30 2.42 -5.32 12.82
C ALA A 30 2.53 -4.29 13.94
N GLY A 31 3.15 -3.15 13.68
CA GLY A 31 3.45 -2.15 14.70
C GLY A 31 2.26 -1.27 15.03
N PHE A 32 1.44 -0.89 14.05
CA PHE A 32 0.43 0.15 14.24
C PHE A 32 -0.95 -0.39 14.55
N HIS A 33 -1.27 -1.64 14.20
CA HIS A 33 -2.56 -2.26 14.55
C HIS A 33 -2.60 -2.93 15.93
N ASN A 34 -1.54 -2.72 16.73
CA ASN A 34 -1.46 -3.16 18.12
C ASN A 34 -1.93 -2.11 19.14
N PHE A 35 -2.17 -0.87 18.71
CA PHE A 35 -2.62 0.16 19.63
C PHE A 35 -4.11 -0.01 19.91
N PRO A 36 -4.53 -0.11 21.18
CA PRO A 36 -5.92 0.09 21.56
C PRO A 36 -6.23 1.58 21.40
N LEU A 37 -6.32 2.05 20.15
CA LEU A 37 -6.95 3.31 19.85
C LEU A 37 -8.45 3.09 19.93
N ALA A 38 -8.91 2.78 21.14
CA ALA A 38 -10.26 3.09 21.57
C ALA A 38 -10.36 4.62 21.61
N PHE A 39 -10.30 5.26 20.44
CA PHE A 39 -11.00 6.50 20.25
C PHE A 39 -12.49 6.13 20.23
N THR A 40 -13.04 5.89 21.41
CA THR A 40 -14.48 6.03 21.64
C THR A 40 -14.78 7.51 21.46
N PHE A 41 -14.86 7.95 20.20
CA PHE A 41 -15.58 9.17 19.91
C PHE A 41 -16.99 8.94 20.45
N PRO A 42 -17.51 9.82 21.32
CA PRO A 42 -18.91 9.73 21.69
C PRO A 42 -19.73 9.70 20.38
N PRO A 43 -20.78 8.85 20.28
CA PRO A 43 -21.56 8.69 19.06
C PRO A 43 -22.32 9.99 18.78
N ILE A 44 -21.65 10.97 18.17
CA ILE A 44 -22.16 12.34 18.05
C ILE A 44 -22.49 12.69 16.60
N ILE A 45 -22.11 11.89 15.59
CA ILE A 45 -22.38 12.25 14.20
C ILE A 45 -23.04 11.11 13.44
N SER A 46 -24.29 11.38 13.06
CA SER A 46 -25.17 10.69 12.11
C SER A 46 -24.49 9.76 11.09
N GLN A 47 -24.96 8.51 11.03
CA GLN A 47 -24.80 7.65 9.84
C GLN A 47 -25.43 8.36 8.64
N LEU A 48 -24.62 8.91 7.74
CA LEU A 48 -25.08 9.42 6.46
C LEU A 48 -25.07 8.26 5.47
N GLY A 49 -26.20 7.60 5.29
CA GLY A 49 -26.34 6.50 4.31
C GLY A 49 -25.43 5.31 4.56
N GLY A 50 -25.20 4.93 5.83
CA GLY A 50 -24.32 3.81 6.20
C GLY A 50 -22.82 4.14 6.25
N PHE A 51 -22.45 5.40 6.00
CA PHE A 51 -21.09 5.89 6.18
C PHE A 51 -20.88 6.47 7.59
N ARG A 52 -19.80 6.03 8.25
CA ARG A 52 -19.36 6.42 9.60
C ARG A 52 -18.16 7.36 9.52
N LEU A 53 -18.42 8.66 9.51
CA LEU A 53 -17.39 9.69 9.30
C LEU A 53 -16.29 9.64 10.35
N GLU A 54 -16.64 9.38 11.61
CA GLU A 54 -15.67 9.28 12.71
C GLU A 54 -14.69 8.13 12.49
N ALA A 55 -15.18 6.96 12.08
CA ALA A 55 -14.35 5.80 11.78
C ALA A 55 -13.48 6.06 10.54
N ALA A 56 -14.03 6.73 9.52
CA ALA A 56 -13.30 7.12 8.33
C ALA A 56 -12.13 8.07 8.64
N ILE A 57 -12.35 9.11 9.46
CA ILE A 57 -11.30 10.06 9.84
C ILE A 57 -10.19 9.34 10.63
N VAL A 58 -10.55 8.49 11.59
CA VAL A 58 -9.58 7.68 12.32
C VAL A 58 -8.79 6.79 11.37
N GLY A 59 -9.50 6.05 10.51
CA GLY A 59 -8.91 5.21 9.48
C GLY A 59 -7.94 6.00 8.62
N PHE A 60 -8.30 7.20 8.17
CA PHE A 60 -7.40 8.05 7.39
C PHE A 60 -6.06 8.27 8.06
N PHE A 61 -6.06 8.75 9.31
CA PHE A 61 -4.80 9.00 10.03
C PHE A 61 -4.05 7.71 10.32
N PHE A 62 -4.77 6.63 10.57
CA PHE A 62 -4.23 5.31 10.80
C PHE A 62 -3.57 4.71 9.56
N GLY A 63 -4.07 5.01 8.37
CA GLY A 63 -3.41 4.69 7.11
C GLY A 63 -2.27 5.66 6.79
N PHE A 64 -2.50 6.96 6.97
CA PHE A 64 -1.60 8.04 6.55
C PHE A 64 -0.29 8.07 7.33
N ILE A 65 -0.36 8.05 8.66
CA ILE A 65 0.84 8.22 9.52
C ILE A 65 1.81 7.05 9.35
N PRO A 66 1.39 5.78 9.46
CA PRO A 66 2.31 4.66 9.35
C PRO A 66 2.91 4.53 7.96
N SER A 67 2.15 4.85 6.92
CA SER A 67 2.63 4.79 5.54
C SER A 67 3.65 5.89 5.19
N LEU A 68 3.89 6.88 6.07
CA LEU A 68 5.05 7.77 5.96
C LEU A 68 6.35 6.96 5.95
N LEU A 69 6.43 5.89 6.75
CA LEU A 69 7.59 4.98 6.77
C LEU A 69 7.75 4.27 5.42
N VAL A 70 6.67 3.71 4.88
CA VAL A 70 6.68 3.02 3.57
C VAL A 70 7.11 3.97 2.47
N GLY A 71 6.50 5.16 2.42
CA GLY A 71 6.84 6.21 1.47
C GLY A 71 8.29 6.67 1.61
N PHE A 72 8.80 6.79 2.84
CA PHE A 72 10.20 7.14 3.10
C PHE A 72 11.16 6.07 2.57
N LEU A 73 10.91 4.79 2.86
CA LEU A 73 11.73 3.69 2.37
C LEU A 73 11.75 3.64 0.84
N GLN A 74 10.59 3.80 0.19
CA GLN A 74 10.49 3.89 -1.27
C GLN A 74 11.25 5.12 -1.81
N ARG A 75 11.17 6.27 -1.14
CA ARG A 75 11.92 7.48 -1.52
C ARG A 75 13.43 7.25 -1.47
N LEU A 76 13.97 6.50 -0.52
CA LEU A 76 15.41 6.23 -0.45
C LEU A 76 15.94 5.55 -1.72
N ILE A 77 15.08 4.77 -2.39
CA ILE A 77 15.35 4.13 -3.67
C ILE A 77 15.20 5.14 -4.81
N LEU A 78 14.09 5.89 -4.83
CA LEU A 78 13.74 6.81 -5.91
C LEU A 78 14.59 8.10 -5.95
N ARG A 79 15.15 8.55 -4.82
CA ARG A 79 15.83 9.86 -4.70
C ARG A 79 17.05 10.04 -5.59
N ARG A 80 17.64 8.95 -6.08
CA ARG A 80 18.79 9.01 -7.00
C ARG A 80 18.38 9.31 -8.43
N GLU A 81 17.21 8.83 -8.83
CA GLU A 81 16.74 8.86 -10.21
C GLU A 81 15.65 9.92 -10.43
N TRP A 82 14.98 10.38 -9.37
CA TRP A 82 13.78 11.19 -9.50
C TRP A 82 13.71 12.41 -8.57
N PRO A 83 13.78 13.65 -9.09
CA PRO A 83 13.73 14.88 -8.29
C PRO A 83 12.42 15.06 -7.48
N LEU A 84 11.29 14.51 -7.95
CA LEU A 84 10.00 14.59 -7.23
C LEU A 84 9.83 13.52 -6.14
N SER A 85 10.87 12.73 -5.85
CA SER A 85 10.82 11.64 -4.86
C SER A 85 10.39 12.08 -3.45
N ARG A 86 10.50 13.36 -3.08
CA ARG A 86 9.93 13.88 -1.81
C ARG A 86 8.40 13.82 -1.77
N TRP A 87 7.74 14.08 -2.89
CA TRP A 87 6.28 14.01 -3.02
C TRP A 87 5.77 12.57 -3.04
N TRP A 88 6.66 11.61 -3.29
CA TRP A 88 6.33 10.19 -3.22
C TRP A 88 5.86 9.76 -1.83
N ILE A 89 6.49 10.28 -0.78
CA ILE A 89 6.07 10.04 0.61
C ILE A 89 4.61 10.45 0.78
N VAL A 90 4.30 11.69 0.41
CA VAL A 90 2.95 12.26 0.52
C VAL A 90 1.95 11.45 -0.32
N SER A 91 2.32 11.08 -1.55
CA SER A 91 1.45 10.30 -2.42
C SER A 91 1.09 8.93 -1.86
N VAL A 92 2.06 8.22 -1.28
CA VAL A 92 1.83 6.93 -0.63
C VAL A 92 0.95 7.14 0.60
N SER A 93 1.28 8.13 1.43
CA SER A 93 0.54 8.39 2.67
C SER A 93 -0.90 8.82 2.46
N VAL A 94 -1.14 9.73 1.51
CA VAL A 94 -2.50 10.14 1.15
C VAL A 94 -3.27 8.97 0.52
N GLY A 95 -2.64 8.18 -0.35
CA GLY A 95 -3.30 7.03 -0.96
C GLY A 95 -3.75 5.99 0.05
N VAL A 96 -2.85 5.56 0.94
CA VAL A 96 -3.15 4.58 2.00
C VAL A 96 -4.13 5.17 3.02
N GLY A 97 -3.99 6.45 3.37
CA GLY A 97 -4.94 7.16 4.22
C GLY A 97 -6.35 7.18 3.63
N LEU A 98 -6.51 7.58 2.37
CA LEU A 98 -7.83 7.59 1.72
C LEU A 98 -8.42 6.19 1.57
N GLN A 99 -7.58 5.18 1.34
CA GLN A 99 -8.01 3.78 1.38
C GLN A 99 -8.65 3.45 2.73
N HIS A 100 -7.97 3.74 3.85
CA HIS A 100 -8.51 3.45 5.17
C HIS A 100 -9.74 4.31 5.49
N PHE A 101 -9.77 5.57 5.04
CA PHE A 101 -10.94 6.42 5.16
C PHE A 101 -12.19 5.76 4.56
N LEU A 102 -12.06 5.19 3.37
CA LEU A 102 -13.16 4.48 2.71
C LEU A 102 -13.46 3.15 3.40
N ALA A 103 -12.43 2.34 3.69
CA ALA A 103 -12.60 1.00 4.24
C ALA A 103 -13.18 0.99 5.66
N ASP A 104 -12.82 1.98 6.49
CA ASP A 104 -13.28 2.09 7.87
C ASP A 104 -14.56 2.94 7.98
N GLY A 105 -14.83 3.78 6.97
CA GLY A 105 -16.05 4.55 6.89
C GLY A 105 -17.29 3.75 6.49
N PHE A 106 -17.15 2.68 5.72
CA PHE A 106 -18.28 1.82 5.32
C PHE A 106 -18.20 0.48 6.04
N GLU A 107 -19.24 0.12 6.81
CA GLU A 107 -19.28 -1.13 7.59
C GLU A 107 -19.01 -2.38 6.73
N ASN A 108 -19.51 -2.40 5.49
CA ASN A 108 -19.38 -3.53 4.56
C ASN A 108 -18.23 -3.39 3.55
N ALA A 109 -17.40 -2.34 3.62
CA ALA A 109 -16.33 -2.18 2.63
C ALA A 109 -15.25 -3.26 2.75
N ARG A 110 -15.12 -3.94 3.90
CA ARG A 110 -14.12 -5.00 4.08
C ARG A 110 -14.50 -6.32 3.38
N ASP A 111 -15.79 -6.55 3.16
CA ASP A 111 -16.30 -7.77 2.52
C ASP A 111 -16.35 -7.67 0.99
N LEU A 112 -16.27 -6.45 0.44
CA LEU A 112 -16.26 -6.26 -1.00
C LEU A 112 -14.82 -6.38 -1.54
N SER A 113 -14.55 -7.44 -2.31
CA SER A 113 -13.35 -7.53 -3.15
C SER A 113 -13.17 -6.29 -4.04
N LEU A 114 -14.29 -5.62 -4.38
CA LEU A 114 -14.31 -4.35 -5.08
C LEU A 114 -13.65 -3.21 -4.28
N ALA A 115 -13.86 -3.10 -2.97
CA ALA A 115 -13.27 -2.04 -2.16
C ALA A 115 -11.75 -2.21 -2.03
N VAL A 116 -11.28 -3.45 -1.91
CA VAL A 116 -9.84 -3.77 -1.94
C VAL A 116 -9.22 -3.37 -3.28
N LEU A 117 -9.89 -3.68 -4.38
CA LEU A 117 -9.45 -3.28 -5.71
C LEU A 117 -9.42 -1.75 -5.87
N LEU A 118 -10.50 -1.08 -5.51
CA LEU A 118 -10.61 0.38 -5.58
C LEU A 118 -9.54 1.07 -4.72
N SER A 119 -9.17 0.47 -3.59
CA SER A 119 -8.11 0.96 -2.72
C SER A 119 -6.74 0.97 -3.42
N GLY A 120 -6.35 -0.16 -4.03
CA GLY A 120 -5.10 -0.25 -4.78
C GLY A 120 -5.08 0.67 -6.02
N LEU A 121 -6.22 0.82 -6.69
CA LEU A 121 -6.39 1.74 -7.81
C LEU A 121 -6.25 3.20 -7.36
N LEU A 122 -6.82 3.58 -6.22
CA LEU A 122 -6.74 4.94 -5.67
C LEU A 122 -5.29 5.35 -5.39
N VAL A 123 -4.53 4.48 -4.71
CA VAL A 123 -3.09 4.66 -4.50
C VAL A 123 -2.36 4.82 -5.83
N GLY A 124 -2.65 3.94 -6.79
CA GLY A 124 -2.07 3.95 -8.13
C GLY A 124 -2.36 5.25 -8.90
N VAL A 125 -3.58 5.78 -8.82
CA VAL A 125 -3.97 7.05 -9.48
C VAL A 125 -3.21 8.24 -8.91
N ILE A 126 -3.07 8.32 -7.59
CA ILE A 126 -2.33 9.41 -6.93
C ILE A 126 -0.85 9.35 -7.33
N GLN A 127 -0.24 8.16 -7.30
CA GLN A 127 1.15 7.96 -7.72
C GLN A 127 1.36 8.21 -9.22
N TRP A 128 0.40 7.80 -10.06
CA TRP A 128 0.43 8.05 -11.50
C TRP A 128 0.49 9.55 -11.82
N ARG A 129 -0.21 10.41 -11.08
CA ARG A 129 -0.14 11.87 -11.25
C ARG A 129 1.28 12.41 -11.06
N LEU A 130 2.06 11.80 -10.17
CA LEU A 130 3.48 12.11 -10.02
C LEU A 130 4.30 11.52 -11.16
N LEU A 131 4.08 10.26 -11.54
CA LEU A 131 4.89 9.56 -12.55
C LEU A 131 4.71 10.10 -13.98
N ARG A 132 3.51 10.54 -14.35
CA ARG A 132 3.15 10.88 -15.73
C ARG A 132 4.02 11.93 -16.44
N PRO A 133 4.61 12.96 -15.79
CA PRO A 133 5.49 13.90 -16.46
C PRO A 133 6.87 13.30 -16.80
N HIS A 134 7.24 12.16 -16.22
CA HIS A 134 8.60 11.60 -16.31
C HIS A 134 8.65 10.21 -16.96
N LEU A 135 7.55 9.46 -16.90
CA LEU A 135 7.44 8.10 -17.43
C LEU A 135 6.32 8.05 -18.49
N PRO A 136 6.68 8.02 -19.79
CA PRO A 136 5.75 7.65 -20.85
C PRO A 136 5.14 6.28 -20.55
N SER A 137 3.85 6.10 -20.80
CA SER A 137 3.11 4.87 -20.46
C SER A 137 2.95 4.56 -18.96
N SER A 138 3.15 5.53 -18.07
CA SER A 138 2.94 5.37 -16.62
C SER A 138 1.52 4.99 -16.19
N ALA A 139 0.52 5.07 -17.07
CA ALA A 139 -0.86 4.68 -16.75
C ALA A 139 -0.99 3.20 -16.32
N GLY A 140 -0.12 2.32 -16.82
CA GLY A 140 -0.07 0.92 -16.38
C GLY A 140 0.30 0.74 -14.91
N TRP A 141 0.87 1.79 -14.27
CA TRP A 141 1.13 1.81 -12.83
C TRP A 141 -0.16 1.66 -12.01
N ILE A 142 -1.26 2.27 -12.47
CA ILE A 142 -2.56 2.19 -11.79
C ILE A 142 -3.03 0.73 -11.71
N VAL A 143 -2.95 0.02 -12.83
CA VAL A 143 -3.33 -1.39 -12.93
C VAL A 143 -2.38 -2.26 -12.09
N ALA A 144 -1.07 -2.01 -12.17
CA ALA A 144 -0.09 -2.73 -11.36
C ALA A 144 -0.34 -2.57 -9.86
N SER A 145 -0.62 -1.35 -9.39
CA SER A 145 -0.96 -1.07 -8.00
C SER A 145 -2.25 -1.77 -7.58
N GLY A 146 -3.32 -1.66 -8.37
CA GLY A 146 -4.62 -2.30 -8.09
C GLY A 146 -4.52 -3.83 -7.99
N LEU A 147 -3.86 -4.47 -8.96
CA LEU A 147 -3.66 -5.92 -8.98
C LEU A 147 -2.79 -6.39 -7.82
N GLY A 148 -1.64 -5.74 -7.62
CA GLY A 148 -0.71 -6.13 -6.57
C GLY A 148 -1.33 -6.01 -5.18
N TRP A 149 -2.09 -4.94 -4.92
CA TRP A 149 -2.82 -4.77 -3.67
C TRP A 149 -3.88 -5.86 -3.47
N SER A 150 -4.72 -6.09 -4.48
CA SER A 150 -5.83 -7.05 -4.41
C SER A 150 -5.35 -8.48 -4.21
N VAL A 151 -4.35 -8.90 -4.99
CA VAL A 151 -3.77 -10.24 -4.88
C VAL A 151 -3.12 -10.43 -3.51
N GLY A 152 -2.35 -9.45 -3.04
CA GLY A 152 -1.70 -9.55 -1.73
C GLY A 152 -2.70 -9.61 -0.57
N TRP A 153 -3.79 -8.86 -0.65
CA TRP A 153 -4.88 -8.95 0.33
C TRP A 153 -5.52 -10.34 0.35
N LEU A 154 -5.89 -10.87 -0.82
CA LEU A 154 -6.48 -12.22 -0.94
C LEU A 154 -5.55 -13.30 -0.40
N ILE A 155 -4.25 -13.22 -0.72
CA ILE A 155 -3.23 -14.13 -0.18
C ILE A 155 -3.16 -14.02 1.34
N GLY A 156 -3.11 -12.79 1.88
CA GLY A 156 -3.04 -12.57 3.32
C GLY A 156 -4.27 -13.12 4.05
N ILE A 157 -5.49 -12.86 3.55
CA ILE A 157 -6.73 -13.44 4.08
C ILE A 157 -6.71 -14.97 4.01
N ALA A 158 -6.26 -15.55 2.90
CA ALA A 158 -6.13 -17.00 2.77
C ALA A 158 -5.17 -17.58 3.81
N ILE A 159 -4.01 -16.94 4.05
CA ILE A 159 -3.05 -17.37 5.08
C ILE A 159 -3.71 -17.31 6.47
N LEU A 160 -4.36 -16.20 6.81
CA LEU A 160 -5.03 -16.02 8.10
C LEU A 160 -6.17 -17.03 8.31
N HIS A 161 -6.94 -17.30 7.27
CA HIS A 161 -8.03 -18.28 7.28
C HIS A 161 -7.48 -19.70 7.54
N ASN A 162 -6.48 -20.13 6.76
CA ASN A 162 -5.92 -21.49 6.86
C ASN A 162 -5.13 -21.73 8.15
N THR A 163 -4.65 -20.67 8.81
CA THR A 163 -3.95 -20.76 10.11
C THR A 163 -4.88 -20.60 11.31
N GLY A 164 -6.17 -20.32 11.09
CA GLY A 164 -7.14 -20.02 12.16
C GLY A 164 -6.97 -18.64 12.80
N LEU A 165 -5.95 -17.86 12.40
CA LEU A 165 -5.67 -16.53 12.93
C LEU A 165 -6.75 -15.50 12.59
N LEU A 166 -7.53 -15.73 11.52
CA LEU A 166 -8.66 -14.87 11.17
C LEU A 166 -9.81 -14.94 12.19
N TYR A 167 -9.99 -16.09 12.83
CA TYR A 167 -11.15 -16.38 13.69
C TYR A 167 -10.86 -16.22 15.18
N ARG A 168 -9.60 -15.94 15.54
CA ARG A 168 -9.23 -15.75 16.94
C ARG A 168 -9.84 -14.44 17.48
N PRO A 169 -10.26 -14.39 18.75
CA PRO A 169 -10.65 -13.14 19.39
C PRO A 169 -9.51 -12.13 19.35
N TRP A 170 -9.85 -10.84 19.21
CA TRP A 170 -8.86 -9.78 19.29
C TRP A 170 -8.25 -9.73 20.70
N VAL A 171 -6.92 -9.78 20.78
CA VAL A 171 -6.11 -9.64 21.99
C VAL A 171 -5.16 -8.46 21.79
N PRO A 172 -5.27 -7.40 22.63
CA PRO A 172 -4.38 -6.24 22.57
C PRO A 172 -2.91 -6.64 22.58
N GLY A 173 -2.10 -6.07 21.68
CA GLY A 173 -0.67 -6.33 21.56
C GLY A 173 -0.29 -7.63 20.81
N LEU A 174 -1.23 -8.54 20.55
CA LEU A 174 -1.00 -9.75 19.77
C LEU A 174 -1.55 -9.67 18.33
N ASP A 175 -2.49 -8.76 18.05
CA ASP A 175 -3.15 -8.63 16.72
C ASP A 175 -2.39 -7.85 15.66
N GLY A 176 -1.24 -7.30 16.03
CA GLY A 176 -0.21 -6.92 15.08
C GLY A 176 0.22 -8.12 14.23
N GLN A 177 0.12 -9.36 14.72
CA GLN A 177 0.46 -10.53 13.88
C GLN A 177 -0.47 -10.65 12.67
N THR A 178 -1.80 -10.52 12.86
CA THR A 178 -2.79 -10.61 11.79
C THR A 178 -2.56 -9.54 10.71
N HIS A 179 -2.38 -8.30 11.15
CA HIS A 179 -2.15 -7.16 10.26
C HIS A 179 -0.73 -7.17 9.66
N GLY A 180 0.25 -7.72 10.37
CA GLY A 180 1.60 -7.94 9.88
C GLY A 180 1.62 -8.96 8.75
N ILE A 181 0.88 -10.06 8.87
CA ILE A 181 0.72 -11.05 7.79
C ILE A 181 0.03 -10.44 6.57
N LEU A 182 -1.07 -9.69 6.77
CA LEU A 182 -1.72 -8.96 5.68
C LEU A 182 -0.77 -7.96 5.03
N GLY A 183 -0.02 -7.19 5.83
CA GLY A 183 0.94 -6.20 5.36
C GLY A 183 2.10 -6.83 4.58
N LEU A 184 2.63 -7.97 5.03
CA LEU A 184 3.68 -8.71 4.32
C LEU A 184 3.16 -9.23 2.97
N ALA A 185 1.98 -9.84 2.95
CA ALA A 185 1.38 -10.38 1.72
C ALA A 185 1.04 -9.26 0.72
N ALA A 186 0.41 -8.18 1.20
CA ALA A 186 0.11 -6.98 0.41
C ALA A 186 1.38 -6.33 -0.13
N GLY A 187 2.39 -6.10 0.72
CA GLY A 187 3.65 -5.48 0.32
C GLY A 187 4.43 -6.31 -0.70
N LEU A 188 4.44 -7.64 -0.55
CA LEU A 188 5.08 -8.54 -1.51
C LEU A 188 4.39 -8.49 -2.88
N ALA A 189 3.07 -8.72 -2.93
CA ALA A 189 2.34 -8.73 -4.18
C ALA A 189 2.34 -7.35 -4.87
N TYR A 190 2.17 -6.28 -4.09
CA TYR A 190 2.26 -4.90 -4.57
C TYR A 190 3.62 -4.60 -5.19
N SER A 191 4.70 -4.99 -4.53
CA SER A 191 6.06 -4.69 -4.99
C SER A 191 6.50 -5.55 -6.17
N LEU A 192 6.06 -6.80 -6.24
CA LEU A 192 6.22 -7.63 -7.43
C LEU A 192 5.53 -6.98 -8.63
N SER A 193 4.25 -6.63 -8.49
CA SER A 193 3.47 -6.03 -9.57
C SER A 193 4.05 -4.70 -10.05
N THR A 194 4.24 -3.74 -9.14
CA THR A 194 4.76 -2.40 -9.46
C THR A 194 6.23 -2.42 -9.89
N GLY A 195 7.05 -3.28 -9.27
CA GLY A 195 8.46 -3.43 -9.62
C GLY A 195 8.67 -4.08 -11.00
N LEU A 196 7.87 -5.10 -11.34
CA LEU A 196 7.90 -5.72 -12.68
C LEU A 196 7.46 -4.70 -13.75
N PHE A 197 6.39 -3.94 -13.47
CA PHE A 197 5.95 -2.88 -14.35
C PHE A 197 7.05 -1.81 -14.55
N TRP A 198 7.71 -1.38 -13.49
CA TRP A 198 8.83 -0.43 -13.57
C TRP A 198 10.00 -0.97 -14.41
N MET A 199 10.39 -2.23 -14.20
CA MET A 199 11.44 -2.86 -15.01
C MET A 199 11.05 -2.92 -16.49
N TRP A 200 9.77 -3.19 -16.79
CA TRP A 200 9.25 -3.22 -18.15
C TRP A 200 9.29 -1.84 -18.81
N THR A 201 8.89 -0.77 -18.10
CA THR A 201 8.95 0.60 -18.64
C THR A 201 10.38 1.04 -18.90
N LEU A 202 11.31 0.77 -17.99
CA LEU A 202 12.74 1.10 -18.17
C LEU A 202 13.33 0.39 -19.38
N ARG A 203 13.00 -0.88 -19.60
CA ARG A 203 13.45 -1.63 -20.79
C ARG A 203 12.94 -1.05 -22.09
N ARG A 204 11.73 -0.47 -22.10
CA ARG A 204 11.19 0.19 -23.29
C ARG A 204 11.90 1.52 -23.57
N GLN A 205 12.18 2.30 -22.53
CA GLN A 205 12.91 3.57 -22.68
C GLN A 205 14.33 3.37 -23.21
N LEU A 206 15.01 2.29 -22.84
CA LEU A 206 16.35 1.98 -23.35
C LEU A 206 16.39 1.53 -24.83
N LYS A 207 15.22 1.20 -25.41
CA LYS A 207 15.10 0.77 -26.81
C LYS A 207 14.62 1.88 -27.75
N ALA A 208 14.08 2.96 -27.20
CA ALA A 208 13.62 4.14 -27.93
C ALA A 208 14.79 5.11 -28.12
#